data_AF-A0A243SAM7-F1
#
_entry.id   AF-A0A243SAM7-F1
#
_cell.length_a   1.000
_cell.length_b   1.000
_cell.length_c   1.000
_cell.angle_alpha   90.00
_cell.angle_beta   90.00
_cell.angle_gamma   90.00
#
_symmetry.space_group_name_H-M   'P 1'
#
loop_
_entity.id
_entity.type
_entity.pdbx_description
1 polymer ?
#
loop_
_entity_poly.entity_id
_entity_poly.type
_entity_poly.pdbx_seq_one_letter_code
_entity_poly.pdbx_strand_id
1 'polypeptide(L)' 'MSDIEFPDTLLDLERAAWEEHQAGRLTVATANAVQDAITAHAKATGLDRYTVEMALKKAVRHAEAEG' A
#
# COMPACT_ATOMS: atom_id res chain seq x y z
N MET A 1 -8.93 -14.84 -3.64
CA MET A 1 -8.41 -13.67 -2.91
C MET A 1 -8.96 -12.45 -3.63
N SER A 2 -9.48 -11.46 -2.93
CA SER A 2 -10.15 -10.34 -3.56
C SER A 2 -9.15 -9.53 -4.40
N ASP A 3 -9.38 -9.42 -5.70
CA ASP A 3 -8.68 -8.47 -6.58
C ASP A 3 -9.15 -7.07 -6.19
N ILE A 4 -8.54 -6.49 -5.16
CA ILE A 4 -8.81 -5.11 -4.77
C ILE A 4 -8.15 -4.21 -5.82
N GLU A 5 -8.98 -3.44 -6.52
CA GLU A 5 -8.48 -2.41 -7.42
C GLU A 5 -7.98 -1.21 -6.61
N PHE A 6 -6.69 -0.91 -6.76
CA PHE A 6 -6.06 0.24 -6.12
C PHE A 6 -5.92 1.38 -7.12
N PRO A 7 -6.16 2.64 -6.71
CA PRO A 7 -5.79 3.78 -7.54
C PRO A 7 -4.27 3.88 -7.67
N ASP A 8 -3.79 4.31 -8.84
CA ASP A 8 -2.35 4.46 -9.13
C ASP A 8 -1.64 5.30 -8.06
N THR A 9 -2.28 6.35 -7.56
CA THR A 9 -1.74 7.20 -6.50
C THR A 9 -1.44 6.44 -5.19
N LEU A 10 -2.22 5.41 -4.86
CA LEU A 10 -1.98 4.58 -3.67
C LEU A 10 -0.88 3.54 -3.94
N LEU A 11 -0.83 2.99 -5.16
CA LEU A 11 0.25 2.09 -5.57
C LEU A 11 1.60 2.81 -5.58
N ASP A 12 1.67 4.01 -6.14
CA ASP A 12 2.88 4.82 -6.21
C ASP A 12 3.37 5.23 -4.82
N LEU A 13 2.44 5.58 -3.91
CA LEU A 13 2.77 5.92 -2.54
C LEU A 13 3.36 4.74 -1.77
N GLU A 14 2.78 3.54 -1.91
CA GLU A 14 3.32 2.33 -1.30
C GLU A 14 4.66 1.91 -1.95
N ARG A 15 4.84 2.09 -3.27
CA ARG A 15 6.13 1.83 -3.94
C ARG A 15 7.23 2.75 -3.41
N ALA A 16 6.96 4.05 -3.32
CA ALA A 16 7.92 5.01 -2.76
C ALA A 16 8.27 4.67 -1.30
N ALA A 17 7.26 4.36 -0.47
CA ALA A 17 7.49 3.94 0.90
C ALA A 17 8.30 2.64 0.99
N TRP A 18 8.06 1.70 0.07
CA TRP A 18 8.81 0.44 0.00
C TRP A 18 10.27 0.66 -0.40
N GLU A 19 10.54 1.48 -1.41
CA GLU A 19 11.90 1.87 -1.80
C GLU A 19 12.65 2.57 -0.66
N GLU A 20 11.99 3.50 0.04
CA GLU A 20 12.54 4.16 1.22
C GLU A 20 12.83 3.16 2.34
N HIS A 21 11.93 2.19 2.57
CA HIS A 21 12.12 1.15 3.58
C HIS A 21 13.32 0.27 3.26
N GLN A 22 13.42 -0.21 2.01
CA GLN A 22 14.53 -1.03 1.54
C GLN A 22 15.86 -0.29 1.62
N ALA A 23 15.85 1.03 1.44
CA ALA A 23 17.01 1.87 1.58
C ALA A 23 17.31 2.33 3.03
N GLY A 24 16.51 1.93 4.02
CA GLY A 24 16.64 2.36 5.41
C GLY A 24 16.39 3.86 5.65
N ARG A 25 15.64 4.51 4.75
CA ARG A 25 15.31 5.95 4.78
C ARG A 25 13.85 6.26 5.05
N LEU A 26 13.01 5.24 5.27
CA LEU A 26 11.58 5.43 5.51
C LEU A 26 11.34 6.41 6.65
N THR A 27 10.56 7.46 6.35
CA THR A 27 10.20 8.47 7.35
C THR A 27 8.84 8.17 7.96
N VAL A 28 8.60 8.68 9.17
CA VAL A 28 7.27 8.63 9.81
C VAL A 28 6.23 9.36 8.95
N ALA A 29 6.60 10.44 8.28
CA ALA A 29 5.71 11.18 7.40
C ALA A 29 5.26 10.32 6.20
N THR A 30 6.19 9.62 5.54
CA THR A 30 5.87 8.71 4.44
C THR A 30 4.98 7.55 4.91
N ALA A 31 5.31 6.95 6.07
CA ALA A 31 4.53 5.86 6.64
C ALA A 31 3.09 6.28 6.98
N ASN A 32 2.92 7.48 7.53
CA ASN A 32 1.59 8.04 7.83
C ASN A 32 0.80 8.32 6.55
N ALA A 33 1.43 8.90 5.53
CA ALA A 33 0.77 9.16 4.25
C ALA A 33 0.19 7.87 3.64
N VAL A 34 0.95 6.77 3.68
CA VAL A 34 0.46 5.44 3.24
C VAL A 34 -0.74 5.00 4.07
N GLN A 35 -0.66 5.06 5.41
CA GLN A 35 -1.76 4.63 6.28
C GLN A 35 -3.03 5.47 6.13
N ASP A 36 -2.89 6.78 5.93
CA ASP A 36 -4.01 7.68 5.67
C ASP A 36 -4.69 7.34 4.34
N ALA A 37 -3.90 7.06 3.29
CA ALA A 37 -4.41 6.69 1.98
C ALA A 37 -5.09 5.31 1.99
N ILE A 38 -4.52 4.32 2.70
CA ILE A 38 -5.16 3.00 2.93
C ILE A 38 -6.49 3.19 3.66
N THR A 39 -6.53 4.01 4.71
CA THR A 39 -7.73 4.26 5.50
C THR A 39 -8.82 4.94 4.68
N ALA A 40 -8.44 5.93 3.86
CA ALA A 40 -9.36 6.61 2.95
C ALA A 40 -9.91 5.63 1.90
N HIS A 41 -9.07 4.78 1.31
CA HIS A 41 -9.49 3.79 0.32
C HIS A 41 -10.42 2.72 0.93
N ALA A 42 -10.10 2.20 2.12
CA ALA A 42 -10.94 1.25 2.84
C ALA A 42 -12.33 1.84 3.14
N LYS A 43 -12.38 3.09 3.58
CA LYS A 43 -13.66 3.81 3.79
C LYS A 43 -14.44 3.99 2.49
N ALA A 44 -13.77 4.32 1.39
CA ALA A 44 -14.42 4.55 0.10
C ALA A 44 -15.00 3.26 -0.52
N THR A 45 -14.33 2.13 -0.32
CA THR A 45 -14.74 0.82 -0.85
C THR A 45 -15.61 0.01 0.11
N GLY A 46 -15.74 0.46 1.36
CA GLY A 46 -16.44 -0.29 2.41
C GLY A 46 -15.69 -1.54 2.88
N LEU A 47 -14.40 -1.66 2.53
CA LEU A 47 -13.55 -2.77 2.92
C LEU A 47 -12.90 -2.53 4.29
N ASP A 48 -12.47 -3.62 4.92
CA ASP A 48 -11.65 -3.55 6.12
C ASP A 48 -10.23 -3.02 5.80
N ARG A 49 -9.73 -2.11 6.64
CA ARG A 49 -8.42 -1.48 6.49
C ARG A 49 -7.29 -2.51 6.42
N TYR A 50 -7.34 -3.55 7.25
CA TYR A 50 -6.31 -4.58 7.28
C TYR A 50 -6.27 -5.38 5.97
N THR A 51 -7.45 -5.72 5.43
CA THR A 51 -7.59 -6.41 4.15
C THR A 51 -7.01 -5.59 3.00
N VAL A 52 -7.31 -4.28 2.95
CA VAL A 52 -6.75 -3.33 1.98
C VAL A 52 -5.23 -3.24 2.12
N GLU A 53 -4.73 -3.08 3.34
CA GLU A 53 -3.29 -2.96 3.62
C GLU A 53 -2.51 -4.21 3.17
N MET A 54 -3.01 -5.41 3.47
CA MET A 54 -2.35 -6.66 3.10
C MET A 54 -2.34 -6.87 1.59
N ALA A 55 -3.47 -6.60 0.91
CA ALA A 55 -3.55 -6.71 -0.54
C ALA A 55 -2.65 -5.68 -1.24
N LEU A 56 -2.58 -4.44 -0.75
CA LEU A 56 -1.71 -3.40 -1.30
C LEU A 56 -0.24 -3.78 -1.16
N LYS A 57 0.17 -4.22 0.04
CA LYS A 57 1.54 -4.70 0.28
C LYS A 57 1.88 -5.89 -0.60
N LYS A 58 0.95 -6.83 -0.80
CA LYS A 58 1.16 -7.95 -1.74
C LYS A 58 1.37 -7.42 -3.16
N ALA A 59 0.50 -6.54 -3.64
CA ALA A 59 0.56 -5.98 -5.00
C ALA A 59 1.87 -5.23 -5.28
N VAL A 60 2.46 -4.57 -4.28
CA VAL A 60 3.69 -3.77 -4.46
C VAL A 60 4.96 -4.55 -4.10
N ARG A 61 4.99 -5.21 -2.94
CA ARG A 61 6.23 -5.78 -2.40
C ARG A 61 6.51 -7.20 -2.90
N HIS A 62 5.50 -7.87 -3.44
CA HIS A 62 5.59 -9.25 -3.92
C HIS A 62 5.34 -9.37 -5.43
N ALA A 63 5.33 -8.26 -6.18
CA ALA A 63 5.07 -8.26 -7.62
C ALA A 63 6.06 -9.11 -8.43
N GLU A 64 7.29 -9.33 -7.92
CA GLU A 64 8.33 -10.13 -8.60
C GLU A 64 8.40 -11.60 -8.15
N ALA A 65 7.65 -12.02 -7.12
CA ALA A 65 7.75 -13.37 -6.56
C ALA A 65 6.79 -14.40 -7.20
N GLU A 66 5.91 -13.96 -8.09
CA GLU A 66 4.98 -14.81 -8.85
C GLU A 66 5.37 -14.94 -10.35
N GLY A 67 6.65 -14.66 -10.68
CA GLY A 67 7.24 -14.86 -12.02
C GLY A 67 7.97 -16.18 -12.20
#